data_AF-A0A235ABE5-F1
#
_entry.id   AF-A0A235ABE5-F1
#
_cell.length_a   1.000
_cell.length_b   1.000
_cell.length_c   1.000
_cell.angle_alpha   90.00
_cell.angle_beta   90.00
_cell.angle_gamma   90.00
#
_symmetry.space_group_name_H-M   'P 1'
#
loop_
_entity.id
_entity.type
_entity.pdbx_description
1 polymer ?
#
loop_
_entity_poly.entity_id
_entity_poly.type
_entity_poly.pdbx_seq_one_letter_code
_entity_poly.pdbx_strand_id
1 'polypeptide(L)'
;MSTDENETPRALSRRTVLLGSVAAGSLVLASAAPARALTYTVKTPAEHAALPIVWGYPFASRATRGSGVDGYPGQTYSGHIGADYYVTPRIGTTILAVADGTVTAVGDDGDVSRGVFVVVQHAAGVRSEYLHMERGSPMVSVGQRVFRWTPLGRTGNTGDVRPRTEANAHLHLAIFSGPHRTGTVWNPAWLIEGAPLPVTSPTAATPVYRFWSARYQGHFYTASSAERDGIAARWPDIWSYEGTAYRAFTSQVAGTVPLFRFWSAQYNGHFYTTDAGERDAVMARWPDIWSYEGTAFFVYPAGSSVPDTVTVARFWSPSARHHFYTASAEERDGVIARWPDVWQYEGDSFRVPASVEN
;
A
#
# COMPACT_ATOMS: atom_id res chain seq x y z
N MET A 1 -91.80 29.57 14.00
CA MET A 1 -91.73 28.26 13.33
C MET A 1 -90.39 27.65 13.70
N SER A 2 -90.19 27.34 14.99
CA SER A 2 -90.59 26.12 15.73
C SER A 2 -89.54 25.02 15.50
N THR A 3 -88.50 24.94 16.36
CA THR A 3 -88.41 24.10 17.60
C THR A 3 -88.01 22.67 17.25
N ASP A 4 -87.18 21.92 17.97
CA ASP A 4 -86.51 22.06 19.26
C ASP A 4 -85.55 20.86 19.38
N GLU A 5 -84.55 21.01 20.22
CA GLU A 5 -83.83 19.92 20.88
C GLU A 5 -84.79 19.05 21.71
N ASN A 6 -84.53 17.74 21.85
CA ASN A 6 -84.56 17.10 23.19
C ASN A 6 -84.03 15.65 23.23
N GLU A 7 -83.09 15.47 24.16
CA GLU A 7 -82.99 14.45 25.22
C GLU A 7 -83.33 12.95 25.01
N THR A 8 -82.35 12.14 25.43
CA THR A 8 -82.40 10.73 25.86
C THR A 8 -83.35 10.45 27.05
N PRO A 9 -83.78 9.18 27.28
CA PRO A 9 -83.19 8.44 28.41
C PRO A 9 -83.08 6.89 28.27
N ARG A 10 -82.32 6.33 29.21
CA ARG A 10 -81.95 4.91 29.45
C ARG A 10 -83.14 3.98 29.77
N ALA A 11 -83.02 2.70 29.41
CA ALA A 11 -83.53 1.57 30.19
C ALA A 11 -82.64 0.31 30.05
N LEU A 12 -82.46 -0.39 31.17
CA LEU A 12 -81.57 -1.54 31.41
C LEU A 12 -82.34 -2.88 31.46
N SER A 13 -81.61 -3.97 31.18
CA SER A 13 -81.86 -5.38 31.58
C SER A 13 -82.87 -6.18 30.73
N ARG A 14 -82.62 -7.42 30.28
CA ARG A 14 -82.03 -8.58 30.97
C ARG A 14 -81.52 -9.63 29.96
N ARG A 15 -80.51 -10.39 30.41
CA ARG A 15 -79.77 -11.52 29.79
C ARG A 15 -80.58 -12.53 28.96
N THR A 16 -80.00 -12.97 27.83
CA THR A 16 -79.86 -14.40 27.46
C THR A 16 -78.55 -14.59 26.67
N VAL A 17 -77.77 -15.59 27.06
CA VAL A 17 -76.52 -16.07 26.44
C VAL A 17 -76.89 -17.16 25.43
N LEU A 18 -76.33 -17.15 24.21
CA LEU A 18 -75.67 -18.33 23.58
C LEU A 18 -75.03 -18.02 22.20
N LEU A 19 -73.71 -18.26 22.15
CA LEU A 19 -72.81 -18.74 21.09
C LEU A 19 -72.81 -18.22 19.62
N GLY A 20 -71.57 -17.94 19.16
CA GLY A 20 -71.10 -17.90 17.77
C GLY A 20 -70.96 -16.48 17.23
N SER A 21 -69.83 -15.93 16.79
CA SER A 21 -68.56 -16.49 16.30
C SER A 21 -67.52 -15.37 16.36
N VAL A 22 -66.29 -15.66 16.76
CA VAL A 22 -65.20 -14.68 16.82
C VAL A 22 -64.67 -14.47 15.39
N ALA A 23 -65.00 -13.33 14.77
CA ALA A 23 -64.25 -12.84 13.62
C ALA A 23 -62.99 -12.13 14.15
N ALA A 24 -61.90 -12.89 14.24
CA ALA A 24 -60.58 -12.37 14.58
C ALA A 24 -60.15 -11.34 13.52
N GLY A 25 -59.75 -10.17 13.98
CA GLY A 25 -59.04 -9.20 13.16
C GLY A 25 -57.74 -9.82 12.66
N SER A 26 -57.60 -9.92 11.34
CA SER A 26 -56.33 -10.28 10.71
C SER A 26 -55.36 -9.11 10.87
N LEU A 27 -54.59 -9.16 11.96
CA LEU A 27 -53.32 -8.47 12.03
C LEU A 27 -52.44 -9.06 10.93
N VAL A 28 -52.24 -8.33 9.83
CA VAL A 28 -51.22 -8.67 8.85
C VAL A 28 -49.87 -8.41 9.52
N LEU A 29 -49.36 -9.43 10.21
CA LEU A 29 -47.94 -9.54 10.49
C LEU A 29 -47.26 -9.62 9.12
N ALA A 30 -46.73 -8.50 8.66
CA ALA A 30 -45.77 -8.50 7.57
C ALA A 30 -44.68 -9.50 7.97
N SER A 31 -44.61 -10.62 7.26
CA SER A 31 -43.50 -11.55 7.40
C SER A 31 -42.24 -10.79 7.07
N ALA A 32 -41.36 -10.63 8.05
CA ALA A 32 -40.00 -10.19 7.78
C ALA A 32 -39.44 -11.16 6.74
N ALA A 33 -39.11 -10.66 5.55
CA ALA A 33 -38.36 -11.45 4.58
C ALA A 33 -37.14 -12.01 5.32
N PRO A 34 -36.85 -13.33 5.26
CA PRO A 34 -35.71 -13.86 5.96
C PRO A 34 -34.47 -13.11 5.47
N ALA A 35 -33.69 -12.58 6.41
CA ALA A 35 -32.40 -11.99 6.09
C ALA A 35 -31.63 -13.02 5.26
N ARG A 36 -31.27 -12.64 4.02
CA ARG A 36 -30.54 -13.53 3.12
C ARG A 36 -29.28 -14.00 3.86
N ALA A 37 -29.11 -15.31 4.00
CA ALA A 37 -27.95 -15.85 4.68
C ALA A 37 -26.68 -15.33 4.00
N LEU A 38 -25.74 -14.81 4.80
CA LEU A 38 -24.44 -14.39 4.29
C LEU A 38 -23.76 -15.60 3.65
N THR A 39 -23.20 -15.43 2.46
CA THR A 39 -22.45 -16.48 1.78
C THR A 39 -21.01 -16.59 2.27
N TYR A 40 -20.59 -15.66 3.12
CA TYR A 40 -19.23 -15.53 3.66
C TYR A 40 -19.26 -15.45 5.19
N THR A 41 -18.11 -15.79 5.79
CA THR A 41 -17.90 -15.70 7.23
C THR A 41 -17.39 -14.30 7.60
N VAL A 42 -17.96 -13.70 8.64
CA VAL A 42 -17.44 -12.46 9.26
C VAL A 42 -16.79 -12.77 10.60
N LYS A 43 -15.88 -11.90 11.04
CA LYS A 43 -15.01 -12.10 12.20
C LYS A 43 -15.27 -11.07 13.28
N THR A 44 -15.06 -11.42 14.54
CA THR A 44 -15.22 -10.53 15.68
C THR A 44 -14.09 -9.49 15.76
N PRO A 45 -14.26 -8.37 16.46
CA PRO A 45 -13.17 -7.42 16.69
C PRO A 45 -11.93 -8.05 17.32
N ALA A 46 -12.10 -9.02 18.24
CA ALA A 46 -10.99 -9.73 18.87
C ALA A 46 -10.20 -10.58 17.86
N GLU A 47 -10.90 -11.26 16.94
CA GLU A 47 -10.24 -12.02 15.86
C GLU A 47 -9.50 -11.10 14.87
N HIS A 48 -10.00 -9.89 14.61
CA HIS A 48 -9.26 -8.90 13.81
C HIS A 48 -7.96 -8.48 14.50
N ALA A 49 -8.03 -8.18 15.80
CA ALA A 49 -6.87 -7.77 16.59
C ALA A 49 -5.82 -8.88 16.74
N ALA A 50 -6.23 -10.15 16.62
CA ALA A 50 -5.33 -11.31 16.71
C ALA A 50 -4.56 -11.60 15.42
N LEU A 51 -4.84 -10.90 14.30
CA LEU A 51 -4.09 -11.09 13.06
C LEU A 51 -2.62 -10.69 13.25
N PRO A 52 -1.64 -11.54 12.87
CA PRO A 52 -0.21 -11.25 12.98
C PRO A 52 0.26 -10.35 11.84
N ILE A 53 -0.47 -9.26 11.59
CA ILE A 53 -0.25 -8.33 10.49
C ILE A 53 -0.17 -6.92 11.07
N VAL A 54 0.92 -6.24 10.75
CA VAL A 54 1.08 -4.84 11.12
C VAL A 54 0.42 -3.96 10.05
N TRP A 55 -0.70 -3.35 10.39
CA TRP A 55 -1.49 -2.53 9.48
C TRP A 55 -0.97 -1.09 9.39
N GLY A 56 -1.31 -0.43 8.28
CA GLY A 56 -1.08 0.98 8.00
C GLY A 56 -2.23 1.56 7.19
N TYR A 57 -2.40 2.87 7.26
CA TYR A 57 -3.42 3.54 6.47
C TYR A 57 -3.03 3.62 4.99
N PRO A 58 -3.96 3.44 4.02
CA PRO A 58 -3.65 3.35 2.60
C PRO A 58 -3.39 4.71 1.92
N PHE A 59 -3.35 5.81 2.67
CA PHE A 59 -3.16 7.17 2.16
C PHE A 59 -2.27 7.99 3.11
N ALA A 60 -1.65 9.05 2.59
CA ALA A 60 -0.86 9.99 3.38
C ALA A 60 -1.70 10.84 4.36
N SER A 61 -3.01 10.98 4.10
CA SER A 61 -3.96 11.68 4.96
C SER A 61 -5.24 10.85 5.11
N ARG A 62 -6.02 11.10 6.16
CA ARG A 62 -7.29 10.39 6.38
C ARG A 62 -8.29 10.73 5.28
N ALA A 63 -8.88 9.71 4.68
CA ALA A 63 -9.95 9.81 3.71
C ALA A 63 -11.31 9.69 4.40
N THR A 64 -12.36 10.20 3.76
CA THR A 64 -13.73 9.95 4.22
C THR A 64 -14.13 8.53 3.86
N ARG A 65 -14.46 7.69 4.85
CA ARG A 65 -15.04 6.37 4.59
C ARG A 65 -16.51 6.51 4.16
N GLY A 66 -16.89 5.80 3.11
CA GLY A 66 -18.28 5.63 2.69
C GLY A 66 -19.02 4.56 3.48
N SER A 67 -19.85 3.80 2.75
CA SER A 67 -20.60 2.66 3.27
C SER A 67 -19.69 1.63 3.95
N GLY A 68 -20.21 1.00 5.00
CA GLY A 68 -19.57 -0.09 5.72
C GLY A 68 -19.64 -1.41 4.96
N VAL A 69 -19.12 -2.47 5.58
CA VAL A 69 -18.99 -3.80 4.97
C VAL A 69 -20.25 -4.62 5.25
N ASP A 70 -20.76 -5.31 4.23
CA ASP A 70 -21.90 -6.23 4.39
C ASP A 70 -21.56 -7.33 5.42
N GLY A 71 -22.52 -7.65 6.28
CA GLY A 71 -22.32 -8.53 7.44
C GLY A 71 -21.70 -7.89 8.69
N TYR A 72 -21.30 -6.61 8.66
CA TYR A 72 -20.80 -5.86 9.82
C TYR A 72 -21.73 -4.70 10.22
N PRO A 73 -21.63 -4.19 11.47
CA PRO A 73 -22.39 -3.01 11.88
C PRO A 73 -22.07 -1.77 11.03
N GLY A 74 -23.09 -1.07 10.54
CA GLY A 74 -22.96 0.17 9.76
C GLY A 74 -23.95 0.27 8.61
N GLN A 75 -24.03 1.44 7.95
CA GLN A 75 -24.81 1.58 6.72
C GLN A 75 -24.07 0.89 5.57
N THR A 76 -24.70 -0.07 4.91
CA THR A 76 -24.13 -0.84 3.80
C THR A 76 -25.25 -1.37 2.89
N TYR A 77 -24.88 -1.98 1.77
CA TYR A 77 -25.79 -2.68 0.86
C TYR A 77 -25.35 -4.13 0.67
N SER A 78 -26.29 -5.00 0.29
CA SER A 78 -26.01 -6.43 0.15
C SER A 78 -24.90 -6.69 -0.87
N GLY A 79 -23.89 -7.44 -0.43
CA GLY A 79 -22.73 -7.82 -1.24
C GLY A 79 -21.60 -6.78 -1.29
N HIS A 80 -21.67 -5.68 -0.53
CA HIS A 80 -20.56 -4.72 -0.40
C HIS A 80 -19.45 -5.29 0.48
N ILE A 81 -18.60 -6.13 -0.11
CA ILE A 81 -17.55 -6.87 0.58
C ILE A 81 -16.23 -6.08 0.63
N GLY A 82 -16.27 -4.88 1.19
CA GLY A 82 -15.12 -3.99 1.33
C GLY A 82 -15.55 -2.64 1.87
N ALA A 83 -14.62 -1.70 1.96
CA ALA A 83 -14.90 -0.33 2.38
C ALA A 83 -14.40 0.66 1.31
N ASP A 84 -15.22 1.68 1.06
CA ASP A 84 -14.93 2.71 0.08
C ASP A 84 -14.30 3.93 0.77
N TYR A 85 -13.16 4.39 0.25
CA TYR A 85 -12.40 5.52 0.80
C TYR A 85 -12.31 6.67 -0.21
N TYR A 86 -12.87 7.80 0.17
CA TYR A 86 -13.01 9.01 -0.61
C TYR A 86 -11.96 10.05 -0.18
N VAL A 87 -10.83 10.07 -0.89
CA VAL A 87 -9.71 11.00 -0.66
C VAL A 87 -9.80 12.24 -1.57
N THR A 88 -8.97 13.25 -1.30
CA THR A 88 -8.81 14.46 -2.11
C THR A 88 -7.34 14.64 -2.50
N PRO A 89 -7.00 14.78 -3.79
CA PRO A 89 -7.89 14.71 -4.96
C PRO A 89 -8.55 13.32 -5.13
N ARG A 90 -9.74 13.28 -5.75
CA ARG A 90 -10.53 12.05 -5.89
C ARG A 90 -9.91 11.06 -6.87
N ILE A 91 -9.42 11.57 -8.00
CA ILE A 91 -8.64 10.82 -8.99
C ILE A 91 -7.16 11.15 -8.81
N GLY A 92 -6.28 10.18 -9.05
CA GLY A 92 -4.84 10.40 -9.10
C GLY A 92 -4.13 10.33 -7.75
N THR A 93 -4.85 10.19 -6.63
CA THR A 93 -4.20 10.08 -5.32
C THR A 93 -3.54 8.72 -5.16
N THR A 94 -2.27 8.72 -4.75
CA THR A 94 -1.51 7.48 -4.53
C THR A 94 -2.15 6.60 -3.46
N ILE A 95 -2.41 5.35 -3.83
CA ILE A 95 -2.84 4.27 -2.94
C ILE A 95 -1.60 3.53 -2.44
N LEU A 96 -1.55 3.30 -1.13
CA LEU A 96 -0.43 2.65 -0.45
C LEU A 96 -0.85 1.28 0.09
N ALA A 97 0.08 0.31 0.07
CA ALA A 97 -0.15 -1.01 0.64
C ALA A 97 -0.45 -0.92 2.15
N VAL A 98 -1.54 -1.53 2.59
CA VAL A 98 -1.95 -1.47 4.01
C VAL A 98 -1.10 -2.36 4.92
N ALA A 99 -0.33 -3.29 4.37
CA ALA A 99 0.56 -4.17 5.11
C ALA A 99 1.62 -4.80 4.17
N ASP A 100 2.66 -5.38 4.78
CA ASP A 100 3.67 -6.16 4.07
C ASP A 100 3.06 -7.39 3.38
N GLY A 101 3.51 -7.70 2.18
CA GLY A 101 3.00 -8.85 1.43
C GLY A 101 3.65 -9.04 0.07
N THR A 102 3.03 -9.87 -0.75
CA THR A 102 3.43 -10.14 -2.13
C THR A 102 2.25 -9.86 -3.06
N VAL A 103 2.48 -9.11 -4.12
CA VAL A 103 1.47 -8.84 -5.14
C VAL A 103 1.13 -10.14 -5.87
N THR A 104 -0.12 -10.56 -5.85
CA THR A 104 -0.58 -11.80 -6.50
C THR A 104 -1.42 -11.56 -7.74
N ALA A 105 -1.94 -10.34 -7.93
CA ALA A 105 -2.64 -9.97 -9.15
C ALA A 105 -2.56 -8.46 -9.39
N VAL A 106 -2.43 -8.09 -10.66
CA VAL A 106 -2.60 -6.73 -11.18
C VAL A 106 -3.40 -6.89 -12.47
N GLY A 107 -4.43 -6.07 -12.67
CA GLY A 107 -5.25 -6.21 -13.88
C GLY A 107 -6.27 -5.10 -14.05
N ASP A 108 -7.04 -5.23 -15.11
CA ASP A 108 -8.06 -4.27 -15.54
C ASP A 108 -9.28 -5.07 -16.04
N ASP A 109 -10.32 -5.15 -15.20
CA ASP A 109 -11.62 -5.75 -15.55
C ASP A 109 -12.49 -4.79 -16.39
N GLY A 110 -11.97 -3.63 -16.78
CA GLY A 110 -12.66 -2.61 -17.54
C GLY A 110 -13.62 -1.77 -16.70
N ASP A 111 -14.80 -1.51 -17.24
CA ASP A 111 -15.78 -0.61 -16.63
C ASP A 111 -16.86 -1.36 -15.81
N VAL A 112 -16.49 -2.56 -15.37
CA VAL A 112 -17.28 -3.50 -14.57
C VAL A 112 -16.44 -4.10 -13.44
N SER A 113 -17.09 -4.70 -12.45
CA SER A 113 -16.43 -5.44 -11.37
C SER A 113 -15.37 -4.57 -10.68
N ARG A 114 -14.12 -5.03 -10.63
CA ARG A 114 -12.99 -4.43 -9.92
C ARG A 114 -12.42 -3.19 -10.61
N GLY A 115 -12.66 -3.03 -11.91
CA GLY A 115 -11.91 -2.07 -12.71
C GLY A 115 -10.43 -2.40 -12.75
N VAL A 116 -9.59 -1.38 -12.67
CA VAL A 116 -8.15 -1.54 -12.49
C VAL A 116 -7.88 -1.84 -11.02
N PHE A 117 -7.13 -2.90 -10.77
CA PHE A 117 -6.90 -3.39 -9.42
C PHE A 117 -5.49 -3.90 -9.17
N VAL A 118 -5.15 -3.97 -7.88
CA VAL A 118 -3.98 -4.68 -7.35
C VAL A 118 -4.45 -5.59 -6.22
N VAL A 119 -3.87 -6.77 -6.09
CA VAL A 119 -4.10 -7.73 -4.99
C VAL A 119 -2.79 -8.05 -4.31
N VAL A 120 -2.75 -7.96 -2.98
CA VAL A 120 -1.58 -8.26 -2.16
C VAL A 120 -1.92 -9.37 -1.17
N GLN A 121 -1.16 -10.47 -1.22
CA GLN A 121 -1.21 -11.56 -0.24
C GLN A 121 -0.31 -11.22 0.95
N HIS A 122 -0.86 -11.35 2.15
CA HIS A 122 -0.19 -11.12 3.44
C HIS A 122 -0.01 -12.43 4.21
N ALA A 123 0.56 -12.32 5.41
CA ALA A 123 0.63 -13.41 6.38
C ALA A 123 -0.76 -13.95 6.76
N ALA A 124 -0.80 -15.11 7.42
CA ALA A 124 -2.03 -15.75 7.90
C ALA A 124 -3.10 -16.03 6.81
N GLY A 125 -2.69 -16.14 5.54
CA GLY A 125 -3.62 -16.39 4.43
C GLY A 125 -4.60 -15.24 4.16
N VAL A 126 -4.30 -14.04 4.67
CA VAL A 126 -5.08 -12.82 4.43
C VAL A 126 -4.60 -12.14 3.16
N ARG A 127 -5.50 -11.64 2.32
CA ARG A 127 -5.16 -10.76 1.19
C ARG A 127 -5.94 -9.46 1.24
N SER A 128 -5.36 -8.41 0.69
CA SER A 128 -6.03 -7.14 0.41
C SER A 128 -6.21 -6.94 -1.09
N GLU A 129 -7.35 -6.41 -1.50
CA GLU A 129 -7.67 -6.05 -2.88
C GLU A 129 -7.96 -4.55 -2.95
N TYR A 130 -7.28 -3.87 -3.87
CA TYR A 130 -7.34 -2.41 -4.08
C TYR A 130 -7.92 -2.17 -5.47
N LEU A 131 -9.11 -1.60 -5.54
CA LEU A 131 -9.93 -1.55 -6.76
C LEU A 131 -10.13 -0.12 -7.27
N HIS A 132 -10.75 -0.03 -8.45
CA HIS A 132 -11.18 1.21 -9.08
C HIS A 132 -10.05 2.19 -9.39
N MET A 133 -8.81 1.71 -9.55
CA MET A 133 -7.67 2.57 -9.86
C MET A 133 -7.79 3.23 -11.24
N GLU A 134 -6.99 4.26 -11.49
CA GLU A 134 -6.84 4.85 -12.84
C GLU A 134 -6.14 3.86 -13.78
N ARG A 135 -6.57 3.79 -15.06
CA ARG A 135 -5.91 2.94 -16.08
C ARG A 135 -4.46 3.36 -16.28
N GLY A 136 -3.55 2.39 -16.31
CA GLY A 136 -2.11 2.63 -16.42
C GLY A 136 -1.46 3.14 -15.13
N SER A 137 -2.21 3.30 -14.03
CA SER A 137 -1.65 3.75 -12.75
C SER A 137 -0.99 2.68 -11.87
N PRO A 138 -1.21 1.35 -12.02
CA PRO A 138 -0.49 0.38 -11.19
C PRO A 138 1.03 0.57 -11.25
N MET A 139 1.66 0.63 -10.07
CA MET A 139 3.09 0.89 -9.89
C MET A 139 3.87 -0.37 -9.48
N VAL A 140 3.20 -1.53 -9.52
CA VAL A 140 3.72 -2.81 -9.05
C VAL A 140 3.38 -3.93 -10.02
N SER A 141 4.12 -5.04 -9.93
CA SER A 141 3.95 -6.23 -10.78
C SER A 141 3.63 -7.47 -9.97
N VAL A 142 2.95 -8.45 -10.58
CA VAL A 142 2.70 -9.76 -9.95
C VAL A 142 4.03 -10.42 -9.55
N GLY A 143 4.09 -10.96 -8.33
CA GLY A 143 5.28 -11.53 -7.70
C GLY A 143 6.08 -10.54 -6.86
N GLN A 144 5.85 -9.22 -7.02
CA GLN A 144 6.58 -8.20 -6.26
C GLN A 144 6.27 -8.27 -4.77
N ARG A 145 7.30 -8.41 -3.94
CA ARG A 145 7.19 -8.14 -2.50
C ARG A 145 7.00 -6.64 -2.27
N VAL A 146 5.97 -6.30 -1.50
CA VAL A 146 5.64 -4.94 -1.08
C VAL A 146 5.71 -4.85 0.44
N PHE A 147 6.12 -3.70 0.94
CA PHE A 147 6.08 -3.36 2.36
C PHE A 147 4.89 -2.46 2.63
N ARG A 148 4.43 -2.42 3.87
CA ARG A 148 3.46 -1.44 4.36
C ARG A 148 3.89 -0.05 3.88
N TRP A 149 2.95 0.64 3.23
CA TRP A 149 3.09 1.93 2.56
C TRP A 149 3.85 1.96 1.22
N THR A 150 4.14 0.83 0.62
CA THR A 150 4.60 0.79 -0.78
C THR A 150 3.51 1.37 -1.70
N PRO A 151 3.82 2.30 -2.61
CA PRO A 151 2.87 2.77 -3.62
C PRO A 151 2.39 1.63 -4.53
N LEU A 152 1.08 1.48 -4.69
CA LEU A 152 0.47 0.42 -5.51
C LEU A 152 -0.11 0.93 -6.81
N GLY A 153 -0.69 2.12 -6.80
CA GLY A 153 -1.33 2.76 -7.95
C GLY A 153 -2.00 4.06 -7.53
N ARG A 154 -2.92 4.57 -8.36
CA ARG A 154 -3.64 5.82 -8.09
C ARG A 154 -5.16 5.61 -8.09
N THR A 155 -5.87 6.34 -7.23
CA THR A 155 -7.34 6.31 -7.19
C THR A 155 -7.92 6.71 -8.54
N GLY A 156 -9.05 6.09 -8.90
CA GLY A 156 -9.76 6.36 -10.13
C GLY A 156 -11.24 6.04 -9.99
N ASN A 157 -11.90 5.80 -11.12
CA ASN A 157 -13.31 5.46 -11.19
C ASN A 157 -13.59 4.30 -12.16
N THR A 158 -12.61 3.40 -12.35
CA THR A 158 -12.78 2.19 -13.16
C THR A 158 -13.69 1.17 -12.47
N GLY A 159 -14.22 0.19 -13.19
CA GLY A 159 -15.08 -0.85 -12.59
C GLY A 159 -16.51 -0.40 -12.26
N ASP A 160 -17.12 -1.00 -11.24
CA ASP A 160 -18.51 -0.76 -10.82
C ASP A 160 -18.73 0.54 -10.03
N VAL A 161 -18.04 1.62 -10.40
CA VAL A 161 -18.29 2.98 -9.88
C VAL A 161 -19.42 3.63 -10.67
N ARG A 162 -20.53 4.01 -10.01
CA ARG A 162 -21.70 4.64 -10.65
C ARG A 162 -22.25 5.82 -9.81
N PRO A 163 -22.57 6.97 -10.44
CA PRO A 163 -22.16 7.34 -11.80
C PRO A 163 -20.64 7.46 -11.90
N ARG A 164 -20.07 7.20 -13.08
CA ARG A 164 -18.62 7.29 -13.31
C ARG A 164 -18.21 8.74 -13.45
N THR A 165 -17.96 9.38 -12.32
CA THR A 165 -17.52 10.78 -12.24
C THR A 165 -16.30 10.88 -11.34
N GLU A 166 -15.62 12.02 -11.36
CA GLU A 166 -14.56 12.32 -10.39
C GLU A 166 -15.12 12.34 -8.96
N ALA A 167 -16.32 12.88 -8.73
CA ALA A 167 -16.92 12.95 -7.40
C ALA A 167 -17.12 11.55 -6.77
N ASN A 168 -17.36 10.54 -7.61
CA ASN A 168 -17.53 9.14 -7.23
C ASN A 168 -16.23 8.32 -7.27
N ALA A 169 -15.10 8.87 -7.72
CA ALA A 169 -13.82 8.18 -7.68
C ALA A 169 -13.38 7.90 -6.23
N HIS A 170 -12.95 6.67 -5.96
CA HIS A 170 -12.59 6.20 -4.62
C HIS A 170 -11.67 4.99 -4.70
N LEU A 171 -11.05 4.65 -3.58
CA LEU A 171 -10.48 3.32 -3.38
C LEU A 171 -11.57 2.43 -2.78
N HIS A 172 -11.92 1.34 -3.47
CA HIS A 172 -12.57 0.23 -2.80
C HIS A 172 -11.49 -0.73 -2.29
N LEU A 173 -11.43 -0.91 -0.96
CA LEU A 173 -10.48 -1.79 -0.31
C LEU A 173 -11.21 -2.95 0.35
N ALA A 174 -10.83 -4.16 -0.03
CA ALA A 174 -11.43 -5.37 0.49
C ALA A 174 -10.35 -6.28 1.10
N ILE A 175 -10.65 -6.95 2.22
CA ILE A 175 -9.70 -7.80 2.94
C ILE A 175 -10.34 -9.16 3.23
N PHE A 176 -9.69 -10.25 2.79
CA PHE A 176 -10.27 -11.59 2.83
C PHE A 176 -9.27 -12.67 3.20
N SER A 177 -9.80 -13.81 3.66
CA SER A 177 -9.10 -15.10 3.65
C SER A 177 -9.92 -16.12 2.89
N GLY A 178 -9.29 -16.95 2.05
CA GLY A 178 -10.01 -17.91 1.20
C GLY A 178 -10.73 -17.26 0.01
N PRO A 179 -11.65 -17.95 -0.68
CA PRO A 179 -12.22 -17.48 -1.93
C PRO A 179 -13.06 -16.20 -1.79
N HIS A 180 -13.11 -15.38 -2.83
CA HIS A 180 -13.95 -14.18 -2.88
C HIS A 180 -15.44 -14.54 -2.76
N ARG A 181 -16.23 -13.78 -1.99
CA ARG A 181 -17.68 -13.98 -1.68
C ARG A 181 -18.07 -15.24 -0.89
N THR A 182 -17.18 -16.23 -0.74
CA THR A 182 -17.47 -17.47 0.02
C THR A 182 -16.49 -17.77 1.15
N GLY A 183 -15.37 -17.05 1.21
CA GLY A 183 -14.39 -17.15 2.28
C GLY A 183 -14.74 -16.33 3.53
N THR A 184 -13.71 -15.84 4.20
CA THR A 184 -13.82 -14.92 5.33
C THR A 184 -13.64 -13.48 4.87
N VAL A 185 -14.56 -12.59 5.25
CA VAL A 185 -14.46 -11.15 5.05
C VAL A 185 -13.99 -10.48 6.34
N TRP A 186 -12.93 -9.70 6.23
CA TRP A 186 -12.41 -8.88 7.32
C TRP A 186 -12.83 -7.44 7.09
N ASN A 187 -13.33 -6.77 8.11
CA ASN A 187 -13.76 -5.39 8.03
C ASN A 187 -12.52 -4.46 7.97
N PRO A 188 -12.23 -3.80 6.83
CA PRO A 188 -11.07 -2.94 6.72
C PRO A 188 -11.09 -1.78 7.72
N ALA A 189 -12.28 -1.29 8.09
CA ALA A 189 -12.41 -0.19 9.03
C ALA A 189 -11.79 -0.53 10.40
N TRP A 190 -11.96 -1.77 10.87
CA TRP A 190 -11.40 -2.24 12.14
C TRP A 190 -9.90 -2.52 12.07
N LEU A 191 -9.35 -2.74 10.89
CA LEU A 191 -7.93 -3.03 10.70
C LEU A 191 -7.09 -1.78 10.44
N ILE A 192 -7.61 -0.82 9.68
CA ILE A 192 -6.78 0.27 9.12
C ILE A 192 -7.16 1.67 9.59
N GLU A 193 -8.39 1.95 10.04
CA GLU A 193 -8.76 3.34 10.38
C GLU A 193 -8.03 3.87 11.60
N GLY A 194 -7.78 3.00 12.59
CA GLY A 194 -6.92 3.30 13.73
C GLY A 194 -5.42 3.11 13.43
N ALA A 195 -5.07 2.48 12.31
CA ALA A 195 -3.68 2.21 11.97
C ALA A 195 -2.91 3.51 11.69
N PRO A 196 -1.59 3.54 11.92
CA PRO A 196 -0.79 4.73 11.68
C PRO A 196 -0.91 5.19 10.22
N LEU A 197 -1.01 6.51 10.05
CA LEU A 197 -0.73 7.13 8.77
C LEU A 197 0.74 6.84 8.39
N PRO A 198 1.08 6.80 7.09
CA PRO A 198 2.46 6.93 6.67
C PRO A 198 3.06 8.13 7.40
N VAL A 199 4.28 7.99 7.93
CA VAL A 199 4.97 9.11 8.55
C VAL A 199 5.14 10.21 7.51
N THR A 200 4.37 11.29 7.64
CA THR A 200 4.43 12.49 6.79
C THR A 200 5.37 13.54 7.37
N SER A 201 5.80 13.35 8.62
CA SER A 201 6.98 14.03 9.15
C SER A 201 8.20 13.42 8.48
N PRO A 202 9.15 14.21 7.98
CA PRO A 202 10.39 13.64 7.50
C PRO A 202 10.98 12.86 8.67
N THR A 203 11.04 11.53 8.57
CA THR A 203 12.18 10.84 9.15
C THR A 203 13.36 11.58 8.55
N ALA A 204 14.05 12.40 9.35
CA ALA A 204 15.11 13.24 8.86
C ALA A 204 16.03 12.35 8.03
N ALA A 205 16.16 12.65 6.74
CA ALA A 205 16.89 11.79 5.84
C ALA A 205 18.29 11.59 6.42
N THR A 206 18.66 10.34 6.67
CA THR A 206 19.90 10.00 7.34
C THR A 206 21.04 10.01 6.32
N PRO A 207 22.26 10.36 6.73
CA PRO A 207 23.43 10.22 5.86
C PRO A 207 23.60 8.80 5.34
N VAL A 208 23.91 8.68 4.05
CA VAL A 208 24.46 7.48 3.43
C VAL A 208 25.95 7.69 3.29
N TYR A 209 26.70 6.86 4.02
CA TYR A 209 28.15 6.89 4.13
C TYR A 209 28.77 6.15 2.95
N ARG A 210 29.78 6.76 2.33
CA ARG A 210 30.53 6.17 1.22
C ARG A 210 31.94 5.79 1.66
N PHE A 211 32.39 4.63 1.19
CA PHE A 211 33.76 4.17 1.34
C PHE A 211 34.33 3.82 -0.02
N TRP A 212 35.63 4.06 -0.20
CA TRP A 212 36.41 3.59 -1.33
C TRP A 212 37.36 2.48 -0.90
N SER A 213 37.50 1.44 -1.72
CA SER A 213 38.57 0.45 -1.57
C SER A 213 39.47 0.44 -2.79
N ALA A 214 40.73 0.84 -2.64
CA ALA A 214 41.73 0.69 -3.70
C ALA A 214 42.03 -0.80 -3.99
N ARG A 215 41.88 -1.66 -2.98
CA ARG A 215 42.09 -3.11 -3.10
C ARG A 215 41.00 -3.77 -3.94
N TYR A 216 39.75 -3.39 -3.73
CA TYR A 216 38.61 -3.95 -4.47
C TYR A 216 38.21 -3.10 -5.68
N GLN A 217 38.77 -1.92 -5.86
CA GLN A 217 38.42 -0.99 -6.95
C GLN A 217 36.92 -0.64 -6.96
N GLY A 218 36.31 -0.52 -5.79
CA GLY A 218 34.87 -0.38 -5.63
C GLY A 218 34.47 0.50 -4.46
N HIS A 219 33.22 0.95 -4.50
CA HIS A 219 32.62 1.73 -3.44
C HIS A 219 31.65 0.90 -2.60
N PHE A 220 31.51 1.27 -1.34
CA PHE A 220 30.50 0.75 -0.43
C PHE A 220 29.62 1.87 0.11
N TYR A 221 28.32 1.60 0.26
CA TYR A 221 27.31 2.57 0.68
C TYR A 221 26.48 2.00 1.84
N THR A 222 26.33 2.76 2.92
CA THR A 222 25.48 2.37 4.04
C THR A 222 24.79 3.55 4.71
N ALA A 223 23.52 3.39 5.08
CA ALA A 223 22.81 4.32 5.95
C ALA A 223 23.01 4.02 7.44
N SER A 224 23.67 2.90 7.78
CA SER A 224 23.92 2.49 9.17
C SER A 224 25.22 3.11 9.69
N SER A 225 25.12 3.98 10.69
CA SER A 225 26.29 4.53 11.37
C SER A 225 27.12 3.44 12.07
N ALA A 226 26.46 2.41 12.61
CA ALA A 226 27.16 1.28 13.22
C ALA A 226 27.94 0.45 12.19
N GLU A 227 27.41 0.26 10.98
CA GLU A 227 28.12 -0.44 9.90
C GLU A 227 29.31 0.40 9.40
N ARG A 228 29.12 1.72 9.23
CA ARG A 228 30.21 2.66 8.95
C ARG A 228 31.32 2.56 9.98
N ASP A 229 30.98 2.66 11.27
CA ASP A 229 31.96 2.64 12.36
C ASP A 229 32.67 1.28 12.45
N GLY A 230 31.92 0.20 12.25
CA GLY A 230 32.47 -1.16 12.19
C GLY A 230 33.46 -1.36 11.04
N ILE A 231 33.15 -0.86 9.84
CA ILE A 231 34.05 -0.95 8.67
C ILE A 231 35.32 -0.14 8.92
N ALA A 232 35.17 1.12 9.33
CA ALA A 232 36.30 2.01 9.58
C ALA A 232 37.23 1.47 10.68
N ALA A 233 36.69 0.86 11.73
CA ALA A 233 37.48 0.30 12.81
C ALA A 233 38.13 -1.04 12.45
N ARG A 234 37.42 -1.92 11.73
CA ARG A 234 37.86 -3.30 11.50
C ARG A 234 38.77 -3.44 10.28
N TRP A 235 38.61 -2.58 9.28
CA TRP A 235 39.33 -2.68 8.00
C TRP A 235 39.86 -1.33 7.49
N PRO A 236 40.58 -0.55 8.32
CA PRO A 236 41.04 0.80 7.95
C PRO A 236 42.01 0.81 6.76
N ASP A 237 42.78 -0.27 6.54
CA ASP A 237 43.72 -0.38 5.42
C ASP A 237 43.07 -0.87 4.11
N ILE A 238 41.78 -1.25 4.16
CA ILE A 238 41.04 -1.79 3.00
C ILE A 238 39.97 -0.81 2.55
N TRP A 239 39.32 -0.11 3.49
CA TRP A 239 38.21 0.79 3.23
C TRP A 239 38.49 2.18 3.77
N SER A 240 38.65 3.13 2.85
CA SER A 240 38.79 4.55 3.15
C SER A 240 37.41 5.20 3.23
N TYR A 241 37.06 5.79 4.39
CA TYR A 241 35.82 6.54 4.54
C TYR A 241 35.89 7.86 3.76
N GLU A 242 34.92 8.09 2.87
CA GLU A 242 34.85 9.29 2.01
C GLU A 242 33.81 10.32 2.47
N GLY A 243 33.11 10.04 3.57
CA GLY A 243 32.08 10.93 4.10
C GLY A 243 30.65 10.54 3.69
N THR A 244 29.78 11.53 3.70
CA THR A 244 28.36 11.38 3.31
C THR A 244 28.24 11.58 1.81
N ALA A 245 27.78 10.57 1.07
CA ALA A 245 27.53 10.70 -0.37
C ALA A 245 26.19 11.39 -0.68
N TYR A 246 25.16 11.08 0.09
CA TYR A 246 23.81 11.66 -0.01
C TYR A 246 23.01 11.30 1.25
N ARG A 247 21.74 11.68 1.30
CA ARG A 247 20.81 11.28 2.37
C ARG A 247 19.74 10.32 1.85
N ALA A 248 19.24 9.44 2.70
CA ALA A 248 18.16 8.50 2.38
C ALA A 248 17.30 8.23 3.62
N PHE A 249 16.31 7.36 3.54
CA PHE A 249 15.45 7.02 4.67
C PHE A 249 15.72 5.59 5.15
N THR A 250 15.93 5.38 6.44
CA THR A 250 16.12 4.02 7.02
C THR A 250 14.80 3.28 7.26
N SER A 251 13.68 3.97 7.07
CA SER A 251 12.32 3.42 7.14
C SER A 251 11.50 3.93 5.96
N GLN A 252 10.48 3.17 5.54
CA GLN A 252 9.57 3.58 4.48
C GLN A 252 8.94 4.95 4.76
N VAL A 253 9.11 5.88 3.82
CA VAL A 253 8.45 7.19 3.79
C VAL A 253 7.48 7.22 2.60
N ALA A 254 6.45 8.07 2.65
CA ALA A 254 5.52 8.22 1.53
C ALA A 254 6.27 8.60 0.24
N GLY A 255 5.97 7.88 -0.85
CA GLY A 255 6.60 8.11 -2.15
C GLY A 255 7.99 7.48 -2.33
N THR A 256 8.57 6.86 -1.30
CA THR A 256 9.84 6.12 -1.45
C THR A 256 9.62 4.67 -1.86
N VAL A 257 10.66 4.04 -2.38
CA VAL A 257 10.78 2.61 -2.67
C VAL A 257 12.04 2.06 -1.99
N PRO A 258 12.08 0.76 -1.64
CA PRO A 258 13.29 0.15 -1.12
C PRO A 258 14.42 0.15 -2.16
N LEU A 259 15.65 0.41 -1.71
CA LEU A 259 16.88 0.13 -2.42
C LEU A 259 17.42 -1.23 -1.94
N PHE A 260 17.48 -2.20 -2.84
CA PHE A 260 17.94 -3.56 -2.59
C PHE A 260 19.46 -3.62 -2.63
N ARG A 261 20.08 -4.36 -1.72
CA ARG A 261 21.54 -4.57 -1.64
C ARG A 261 21.88 -6.04 -1.86
N PHE A 262 22.94 -6.27 -2.62
CA PHE A 262 23.51 -7.58 -2.86
C PHE A 262 25.01 -7.56 -2.58
N TRP A 263 25.53 -8.69 -2.12
CA TRP A 263 26.96 -8.95 -1.97
C TRP A 263 27.41 -10.03 -2.95
N SER A 264 28.58 -9.85 -3.58
CA SER A 264 29.25 -10.91 -4.31
C SER A 264 30.64 -11.17 -3.73
N ALA A 265 30.85 -12.36 -3.19
CA ALA A 265 32.18 -12.82 -2.77
C ALA A 265 33.12 -13.02 -3.97
N GLN A 266 32.57 -13.35 -5.14
CA GLN A 266 33.34 -13.54 -6.37
C GLN A 266 33.88 -12.22 -6.92
N TYR A 267 33.08 -11.16 -6.86
CA TYR A 267 33.49 -9.82 -7.32
C TYR A 267 34.02 -8.92 -6.20
N ASN A 268 33.96 -9.35 -4.93
CA ASN A 268 34.28 -8.53 -3.76
C ASN A 268 33.54 -7.18 -3.75
N GLY A 269 32.28 -7.19 -4.16
CA GLY A 269 31.53 -5.96 -4.45
C GLY A 269 30.07 -6.02 -4.03
N HIS A 270 29.50 -4.83 -3.86
CA HIS A 270 28.07 -4.67 -3.65
C HIS A 270 27.37 -4.17 -4.91
N PHE A 271 26.12 -4.56 -5.06
CA PHE A 271 25.22 -4.10 -6.11
C PHE A 271 23.94 -3.55 -5.48
N TYR A 272 23.44 -2.43 -6.01
CA TYR A 272 22.27 -1.73 -5.50
C TYR A 272 21.26 -1.47 -6.62
N THR A 273 19.98 -1.72 -6.34
CA THR A 273 18.90 -1.43 -7.28
C THR A 273 17.59 -1.10 -6.59
N THR A 274 16.82 -0.16 -7.14
CA THR A 274 15.42 0.09 -6.78
C THR A 274 14.46 -0.76 -7.61
N ASP A 275 14.94 -1.37 -8.70
CA ASP A 275 14.14 -2.19 -9.59
C ASP A 275 13.94 -3.58 -8.98
N ALA A 276 12.70 -3.86 -8.60
CA ALA A 276 12.31 -5.15 -8.04
C ALA A 276 12.46 -6.29 -9.08
N GLY A 277 12.25 -6.03 -10.36
CA GLY A 277 12.47 -6.98 -11.45
C GLY A 277 13.96 -7.28 -11.64
N GLU A 278 14.84 -6.29 -11.54
CA GLU A 278 16.29 -6.49 -11.56
C GLU A 278 16.75 -7.31 -10.35
N ARG A 279 16.25 -6.97 -9.15
CA ARG A 279 16.48 -7.76 -7.93
C ARG A 279 16.08 -9.23 -8.13
N ASP A 280 14.88 -9.47 -8.63
CA ASP A 280 14.33 -10.82 -8.82
C ASP A 280 15.11 -11.59 -9.89
N ALA A 281 15.50 -10.92 -10.98
CA ALA A 281 16.33 -11.51 -12.03
C ALA A 281 17.73 -11.88 -11.52
N VAL A 282 18.36 -11.05 -10.69
CA VAL A 282 19.66 -11.34 -10.07
C VAL A 282 19.57 -12.57 -9.16
N MET A 283 18.57 -12.62 -8.29
CA MET A 283 18.34 -13.77 -7.39
C MET A 283 18.06 -15.06 -8.16
N ALA A 284 17.30 -14.98 -9.26
CA ALA A 284 16.92 -16.17 -10.03
C ALA A 284 18.03 -16.67 -10.96
N ARG A 285 18.78 -15.77 -11.60
CA ARG A 285 19.77 -16.13 -12.64
C ARG A 285 21.15 -16.40 -12.06
N TRP A 286 21.51 -15.75 -10.96
CA TRP A 286 22.87 -15.78 -10.42
C TRP A 286 22.92 -16.00 -8.90
N PRO A 287 22.19 -16.99 -8.35
CA PRO A 287 22.11 -17.21 -6.90
C PRO A 287 23.45 -17.56 -6.25
N ASP A 288 24.37 -18.19 -7.00
CA ASP A 288 25.71 -18.56 -6.50
C ASP A 288 26.73 -17.41 -6.58
N ILE A 289 26.39 -16.32 -7.29
CA ILE A 289 27.28 -15.17 -7.51
C ILE A 289 26.88 -14.00 -6.63
N TRP A 290 25.57 -13.79 -6.44
CA TRP A 290 25.01 -12.65 -5.73
C TRP A 290 24.11 -13.10 -4.58
N SER A 291 24.55 -12.79 -3.36
CA SER A 291 23.75 -12.97 -2.14
C SER A 291 22.89 -11.75 -1.91
N TYR A 292 21.57 -11.92 -1.84
CA TYR A 292 20.64 -10.84 -1.49
C TYR A 292 20.71 -10.53 0.00
N GLU A 293 21.03 -9.29 0.34
CA GLU A 293 21.17 -8.83 1.72
C GLU A 293 19.94 -8.08 2.25
N GLY A 294 18.93 -7.86 1.40
CA GLY A 294 17.70 -7.18 1.78
C GLY A 294 17.64 -5.72 1.30
N THR A 295 16.82 -4.94 2.00
CA THR A 295 16.70 -3.50 1.77
C THR A 295 17.79 -2.77 2.55
N ALA A 296 18.65 -2.01 1.86
CA ALA A 296 19.65 -1.17 2.50
C ALA A 296 19.04 0.09 3.12
N PHE A 297 18.20 0.78 2.36
CA PHE A 297 17.48 1.99 2.77
C PHE A 297 16.39 2.30 1.72
N PHE A 298 15.59 3.34 1.94
CA PHE A 298 14.50 3.79 1.08
C PHE A 298 14.86 5.10 0.40
N VAL A 299 14.53 5.20 -0.89
CA VAL A 299 14.84 6.33 -1.78
C VAL A 299 13.62 6.65 -2.64
N TYR A 300 13.58 7.81 -3.29
CA TYR A 300 12.52 8.11 -4.24
C TYR A 300 12.79 7.41 -5.59
N PRO A 301 11.76 6.91 -6.29
CA PRO A 301 11.92 6.39 -7.66
C PRO A 301 12.57 7.42 -8.60
N ALA A 302 13.26 6.97 -9.65
CA ALA A 302 13.90 7.85 -10.63
C ALA A 302 12.93 8.89 -11.24
N GLY A 303 11.70 8.47 -11.54
CA GLY A 303 10.63 9.33 -12.07
C GLY A 303 9.84 10.14 -11.02
N SER A 304 10.30 10.20 -9.77
CA SER A 304 9.61 10.95 -8.71
C SER A 304 9.63 12.45 -8.98
N SER A 305 8.49 13.10 -8.73
CA SER A 305 8.30 14.56 -8.82
C SER A 305 8.34 15.26 -7.46
N VAL A 306 8.85 14.59 -6.42
CA VAL A 306 9.04 15.19 -5.09
C VAL A 306 10.04 16.35 -5.20
N PRO A 307 9.68 17.58 -4.76
CA PRO A 307 10.57 18.73 -4.81
C PRO A 307 11.79 18.52 -3.92
N ASP A 308 12.83 19.34 -4.12
CA ASP A 308 14.08 19.29 -3.33
C ASP A 308 14.74 17.91 -3.32
N THR A 309 14.79 17.26 -4.48
CA THR A 309 15.48 15.99 -4.69
C THR A 309 16.45 16.05 -5.86
N VAL A 310 17.57 15.35 -5.74
CA VAL A 310 18.57 15.17 -6.81
C VAL A 310 18.57 13.73 -7.29
N THR A 311 19.01 13.50 -8.53
CA THR A 311 19.16 12.15 -9.08
C THR A 311 20.46 11.51 -8.60
N VAL A 312 20.45 10.19 -8.47
CA VAL A 312 21.66 9.38 -8.28
C VAL A 312 21.94 8.65 -9.57
N ALA A 313 23.04 9.05 -10.22
CA ALA A 313 23.57 8.41 -11.41
C ALA A 313 24.10 7.02 -11.08
N ARG A 314 23.89 6.06 -11.98
CA ARG A 314 24.48 4.72 -11.93
C ARG A 314 25.42 4.50 -13.10
N PHE A 315 26.56 3.89 -12.82
CA PHE A 315 27.55 3.52 -13.81
C PHE A 315 27.93 2.04 -13.65
N TRP A 316 28.27 1.41 -14.76
CA TRP A 316 28.87 0.07 -14.79
C TRP A 316 30.29 0.14 -15.35
N SER A 317 31.23 -0.56 -14.72
CA SER A 317 32.56 -0.76 -15.28
C SER A 317 32.81 -2.24 -15.59
N PRO A 318 32.92 -2.65 -16.86
CA PRO A 318 33.27 -4.03 -17.21
C PRO A 318 34.65 -4.46 -16.72
N SER A 319 35.60 -3.52 -16.65
CA SER A 319 36.97 -3.77 -16.20
C SER A 319 37.07 -3.90 -14.69
N ALA A 320 36.40 -3.01 -13.94
CA ALA A 320 36.35 -3.10 -12.47
C ALA A 320 35.35 -4.15 -11.98
N ARG A 321 34.36 -4.55 -12.79
CA ARG A 321 33.23 -5.40 -12.41
C ARG A 321 32.40 -4.84 -11.24
N HIS A 322 32.31 -3.52 -11.17
CA HIS A 322 31.61 -2.79 -10.13
C HIS A 322 30.67 -1.75 -10.69
N HIS A 323 29.61 -1.48 -9.91
CA HIS A 323 28.78 -0.31 -10.11
C HIS A 323 29.30 0.87 -9.31
N PHE A 324 29.11 2.07 -9.84
CA PHE A 324 29.39 3.33 -9.16
C PHE A 324 28.12 4.18 -9.11
N TYR A 325 27.92 4.87 -8.00
CA TYR A 325 26.71 5.66 -7.74
C TYR A 325 27.08 7.04 -7.22
N THR A 326 26.51 8.09 -7.79
CA THR A 326 26.75 9.45 -7.30
C THR A 326 25.53 10.36 -7.42
N ALA A 327 25.30 11.16 -6.37
CA ALA A 327 24.32 12.22 -6.36
C ALA A 327 24.89 13.58 -6.81
N SER A 328 26.22 13.69 -6.98
CA SER A 328 26.87 14.91 -7.47
C SER A 328 26.83 14.95 -8.99
N ALA A 329 26.23 15.99 -9.54
CA ALA A 329 26.22 16.23 -10.98
C ALA A 329 27.65 16.45 -11.51
N GLU A 330 28.50 17.12 -10.74
CA GLU A 330 29.90 17.37 -11.08
C GLU A 330 30.73 16.09 -11.11
N GLU A 331 30.53 15.18 -10.15
CA GLU A 331 31.20 13.87 -10.13
C GLU A 331 30.72 13.00 -11.29
N ARG A 332 29.40 12.96 -11.54
CA ARG A 332 28.81 12.28 -12.71
C ARG A 332 29.42 12.78 -14.01
N ASP A 333 29.38 14.10 -14.24
CA ASP A 333 29.85 14.72 -15.49
C ASP A 333 31.37 14.56 -15.63
N GLY A 334 32.10 14.63 -14.51
CA GLY A 334 33.53 14.36 -14.45
C GLY A 334 33.89 12.93 -14.83
N VAL A 335 33.12 11.93 -14.37
CA VAL A 335 33.34 10.51 -14.73
C VAL A 335 33.08 10.29 -16.21
N ILE A 336 31.96 10.81 -16.73
CA ILE A 336 31.60 10.71 -18.15
C ILE A 336 32.69 11.33 -19.04
N ALA A 337 33.18 12.53 -18.67
CA ALA A 337 34.15 13.24 -19.50
C ALA A 337 35.56 12.65 -19.45
N ARG A 338 36.00 12.15 -18.28
CA ARG A 338 37.40 11.72 -18.08
C ARG A 338 37.63 10.24 -18.34
N TRP A 339 36.61 9.40 -18.12
CA TRP A 339 36.77 7.94 -18.18
C TRP A 339 35.65 7.22 -18.95
N PRO A 340 35.29 7.69 -20.17
CA PRO A 340 34.16 7.13 -20.94
C PRO A 340 34.36 5.65 -21.32
N ASP A 341 35.62 5.20 -21.48
CA ASP A 341 35.94 3.81 -21.82
C ASP A 341 35.99 2.88 -20.60
N VAL A 342 35.98 3.43 -19.38
CA VAL A 342 36.08 2.67 -18.12
C VAL A 342 34.72 2.58 -17.42
N TRP A 343 33.95 3.68 -17.45
CA TRP A 343 32.67 3.80 -16.76
C TRP A 343 31.55 4.10 -17.75
N GLN A 344 30.69 3.12 -17.97
CA GLN A 344 29.51 3.25 -18.81
C GLN A 344 28.38 3.86 -17.98
N TYR A 345 27.88 5.01 -18.42
CA TYR A 345 26.74 5.65 -17.78
C TYR A 345 25.46 4.88 -18.10
N GLU A 346 24.78 4.38 -17.06
CA GLU A 346 23.53 3.62 -17.20
C GLU A 346 22.27 4.48 -17.00
N GLY A 347 22.45 5.74 -16.57
CA GLY A 347 21.35 6.68 -16.34
C GLY A 347 21.12 7.03 -14.86
N ASP A 348 20.05 7.78 -14.62
CA ASP A 348 19.59 8.13 -13.27
C ASP A 348 18.79 6.97 -12.67
N SER A 349 19.31 6.35 -11.61
CA SER A 349 18.75 5.11 -11.03
C SER A 349 17.65 5.38 -9.99
N PHE A 350 17.81 6.41 -9.18
CA PHE A 350 16.84 6.81 -8.16
C PHE A 350 17.05 8.28 -7.77
N ARG A 351 16.17 8.82 -6.92
CA ARG A 351 16.29 10.18 -6.38
C ARG A 351 16.44 10.16 -4.87
N VAL A 352 17.18 11.13 -4.36
CA VAL A 352 17.44 11.33 -2.93
C VAL A 352 17.15 12.78 -2.55
N PRO A 353 16.82 13.08 -1.28
CA PRO A 353 16.73 14.45 -0.80
C PRO A 353 17.99 15.23 -1.18
N ALA A 354 17.80 16.42 -1.75
CA ALA A 354 18.89 17.35 -1.95
C ALA A 354 19.48 17.66 -0.58
N SER A 355 20.79 17.51 -0.45
CA SER A 355 21.49 17.99 0.73
C SER A 355 21.26 19.50 0.81
N VAL A 356 20.63 19.99 1.88
CA VAL A 356 20.74 21.42 2.20
C VAL A 356 22.21 21.70 2.45
N GLU A 357 22.84 22.45 1.54
CA GLU A 357 24.13 23.04 1.85
C GLU A 357 23.95 24.04 2.99
N ASN A 358 24.61 23.71 4.11
CA ASN A 358 24.84 24.45 5.36
C ASN A 358 24.09 23.94 6.59
#